data_AF-A0A1C5TAJ9-F1
#
_entry.id   AF-A0A1C5TAJ9-F1
#
_cell.length_a   1.000
_cell.length_b   1.000
_cell.length_c   1.000
_cell.angle_alpha   90.00
_cell.angle_beta   90.00
_cell.angle_gamma   90.00
#
_symmetry.space_group_name_H-M   'P 1'
#
loop_
_entity.id
_entity.type
_entity.pdbx_description
1 polymer ?
#
loop_
_entity_poly.entity_id
_entity_poly.type
_entity_poly.pdbx_seq_one_letter_code
_entity_poly.pdbx_strand_id
1 'polypeptide(L)' 'MKYKGYYIEKESANGFRSKEEVDHFLREQAVNAYITSVQMFASHPTMECSIYSAEKADRLVKGFGFTWEQVEAIEIEALA' A
#
# COMPACT_ATOMS: atom_id res chain seq x y z
N MET A 1 9.68 -19.37 -10.38
CA MET A 1 9.75 -18.12 -11.21
C MET A 1 9.98 -16.94 -10.27
N LYS A 2 10.66 -15.86 -10.70
CA LYS A 2 10.77 -14.62 -9.89
C LYS A 2 9.91 -13.52 -10.51
N TYR A 3 9.16 -12.78 -9.69
CA TYR A 3 8.32 -11.66 -10.11
C TYR A 3 8.34 -10.55 -9.05
N LYS A 4 8.64 -9.31 -9.47
CA LYS A 4 8.73 -8.13 -8.57
C LYS A 4 9.54 -8.35 -7.29
N GLY A 5 10.59 -9.17 -7.37
CA GLY A 5 11.45 -9.50 -6.21
C GLY A 5 11.05 -10.76 -5.44
N TYR A 6 9.85 -11.30 -5.67
CA TYR A 6 9.30 -12.46 -4.96
C TYR A 6 9.44 -13.75 -5.78
N TYR A 7 9.61 -14.87 -5.08
CA TYR A 7 9.58 -16.19 -5.67
C TYR A 7 8.15 -16.69 -5.78
N ILE A 8 7.81 -17.18 -6.97
CA ILE A 8 6.55 -17.85 -7.27
C ILE A 8 6.84 -19.33 -7.53
N GLU A 9 6.17 -20.16 -6.76
CA GLU A 9 6.21 -21.62 -6.83
C GLU A 9 4.77 -22.13 -6.75
N LYS A 10 4.30 -22.75 -7.84
CA LYS A 10 2.89 -23.10 -8.03
C LYS A 10 2.37 -24.09 -6.98
N GLU A 11 3.23 -25.03 -6.58
CA GLU A 11 2.92 -26.08 -5.59
C GLU A 11 3.34 -25.68 -4.16
N SER A 12 3.69 -24.41 -3.93
CA SER A 12 4.14 -23.96 -2.62
C SER A 12 2.98 -23.94 -1.64
N ALA A 13 3.15 -24.58 -0.49
CA ALA A 13 2.19 -24.52 0.61
C ALA A 13 2.24 -23.18 1.36
N ASN A 14 3.40 -22.51 1.37
CA ASN A 14 3.67 -21.35 2.22
C ASN A 14 4.22 -20.13 1.43
N GLY A 15 4.17 -20.18 0.10
CA GLY A 15 4.70 -19.14 -0.79
C GLY A 15 3.68 -18.63 -1.79
N PHE A 16 4.08 -17.65 -2.61
CA PHE A 16 3.23 -17.15 -3.69
C PHE A 16 3.10 -18.20 -4.80
N ARG A 17 1.87 -18.48 -5.20
CA ARG A 17 1.53 -19.47 -6.24
C ARG A 17 1.33 -18.83 -7.60
N SER A 18 1.07 -17.51 -7.63
CA SER A 18 0.85 -16.76 -8.86
C SER A 18 1.35 -15.32 -8.78
N LYS A 19 1.34 -14.62 -9.94
CA LYS A 19 1.70 -13.20 -10.00
C LYS A 19 0.61 -12.33 -9.37
N GLU A 20 -0.64 -12.76 -9.49
CA GLU A 20 -1.81 -12.08 -8.94
C GLU A 20 -1.76 -12.06 -7.42
N GLU A 21 -1.33 -13.16 -6.77
CA GLU A 21 -1.13 -13.18 -5.31
C GLU A 21 -0.01 -12.20 -4.88
N VAL A 22 1.09 -12.11 -5.65
CA VAL A 22 2.16 -11.14 -5.40
C VAL A 22 1.65 -9.71 -5.56
N ASP A 23 0.88 -9.45 -6.62
CA ASP A 23 0.32 -8.11 -6.88
C ASP A 23 -0.70 -7.71 -5.82
N HIS A 24 -1.54 -8.64 -5.36
CA HIS A 24 -2.46 -8.43 -4.24
C HIS A 24 -1.70 -8.09 -2.95
N PHE A 25 -0.72 -8.91 -2.58
CA PHE A 25 0.10 -8.68 -1.40
C PHE A 25 0.80 -7.31 -1.43
N LEU A 26 1.38 -6.94 -2.56
CA LEU A 26 2.04 -5.64 -2.70
C LEU A 26 1.05 -4.48 -2.61
N ARG A 27 -0.16 -4.66 -3.13
CA ARG A 27 -1.25 -3.69 -3.03
C ARG A 27 -1.67 -3.49 -1.58
N GLU A 28 -1.92 -4.57 -0.84
CA GLU A 28 -2.27 -4.52 0.59
C GLU A 28 -1.16 -3.88 1.42
N GLN A 29 0.09 -4.23 1.17
CA GLN A 29 1.23 -3.61 1.85
C GLN A 29 1.28 -2.09 1.61
N ALA A 30 0.99 -1.63 0.39
CA ALA A 30 0.97 -0.21 0.08
C ALA A 30 -0.18 0.53 0.78
N VAL A 31 -1.37 -0.09 0.85
CA VAL A 31 -2.53 0.46 1.58
C VAL A 31 -2.20 0.57 3.07
N ASN A 32 -1.67 -0.48 3.68
CA ASN A 32 -1.27 -0.47 5.10
C ASN A 32 -0.20 0.59 5.39
N ALA A 33 0.75 0.78 4.48
CA ALA A 33 1.76 1.82 4.61
C ALA A 33 1.16 3.24 4.55
N TYR A 34 0.15 3.45 3.69
CA TYR A 34 -0.57 4.72 3.63
C TYR A 34 -1.40 4.98 4.89
N ILE A 35 -2.16 3.99 5.37
CA ILE A 35 -2.91 4.06 6.64
C ILE A 35 -1.98 4.46 7.79
N THR A 36 -0.83 3.78 7.90
CA THR A 36 0.17 4.11 8.92
C THR A 36 0.67 5.55 8.78
N SER A 37 0.92 6.03 7.54
CA SER A 37 1.37 7.40 7.31
C SER A 37 0.34 8.46 7.72
N VAL A 38 -0.95 8.22 7.43
CA VAL A 38 -2.06 9.08 7.83
C VAL A 38 -2.15 9.17 9.35
N GLN A 39 -2.09 8.02 10.04
CA GLN A 39 -2.12 7.96 11.51
C GLN A 39 -0.92 8.66 12.15
N MET A 40 0.27 8.52 11.54
CA MET A 40 1.47 9.24 11.97
C MET A 40 1.30 10.75 11.84
N PHE A 41 0.79 11.24 10.71
CA PHE A 41 0.54 12.66 10.49
C PHE A 41 -0.53 13.21 11.45
N ALA A 42 -1.61 12.46 11.68
CA ALA A 42 -2.64 12.84 12.65
C ALA A 42 -2.10 12.95 14.09
N SER A 43 -1.17 12.06 14.46
CA SER A 43 -0.54 12.09 15.78
C SER A 43 0.55 13.15 15.89
N HIS A 44 1.28 13.42 14.80
CA HIS A 44 2.42 14.34 14.74
C HIS A 44 2.36 15.12 13.42
N PRO A 45 1.66 16.27 13.38
CA PRO A 45 1.42 17.02 12.14
C PRO A 45 2.66 17.84 11.75
N THR A 46 3.75 17.15 11.41
CA THR A 46 4.98 17.74 10.90
C THR A 46 5.01 17.77 9.38
N MET A 47 5.87 18.62 8.83
CA MET A 47 6.05 18.72 7.38
C MET A 47 6.51 17.40 6.77
N GLU A 48 7.44 16.72 7.43
CA GLU A 48 7.96 15.41 7.03
C GLU A 48 6.85 14.36 6.99
N CYS A 49 5.95 14.35 7.98
CA CYS A 49 4.82 13.42 8.00
C CYS A 49 3.83 13.72 6.86
N SER A 50 3.62 15.00 6.50
CA SER A 50 2.78 15.36 5.35
C SER A 50 3.38 14.91 4.03
N ILE A 51 4.70 15.09 3.84
CA ILE A 51 5.43 14.68 2.64
C ILE A 51 5.39 13.16 2.53
N TYR A 52 5.67 12.45 3.62
CA TYR A 52 5.63 11.00 3.67
C TYR A 52 4.24 10.45 3.30
N SER A 53 3.17 11.05 3.82
CA SER A 53 1.80 10.64 3.50
C SER A 53 1.44 10.92 2.04
N ALA A 54 1.84 12.07 1.51
CA ALA A 54 1.67 12.41 0.10
C ALA A 54 2.39 11.42 -0.82
N GLU A 55 3.62 11.01 -0.50
CA GLU A 55 4.36 10.00 -1.26
C GLU A 55 3.65 8.63 -1.27
N LYS A 56 3.02 8.23 -0.15
CA LYS A 56 2.26 6.97 -0.08
C LYS A 56 0.97 7.04 -0.88
N ALA A 57 0.24 8.14 -0.79
CA ALA A 57 -0.96 8.39 -1.60
C ALA A 57 -0.62 8.35 -3.10
N ASP A 58 0.45 9.03 -3.51
CA ASP A 58 0.95 9.01 -4.89
C ASP A 58 1.29 7.60 -5.36
N ARG A 59 1.88 6.77 -4.49
CA ARG A 59 2.19 5.37 -4.81
C ARG A 59 0.93 4.54 -5.04
N LEU A 60 -0.15 4.78 -4.29
CA LEU A 60 -1.43 4.08 -4.51
C LEU A 60 -2.02 4.46 -5.88
N VAL A 61 -2.03 5.74 -6.23
CA VAL A 61 -2.58 6.22 -7.49
C VAL A 61 -1.72 5.79 -8.67
N LYS A 62 -0.45 6.18 -8.68
CA LYS A 62 0.46 5.97 -9.83
C LYS A 62 0.97 4.52 -9.92
N GLY A 63 1.12 3.84 -8.78
CA GLY A 63 1.69 2.50 -8.70
C GLY A 63 0.67 1.37 -8.72
N PHE A 64 -0.52 1.58 -8.17
CA PHE A 64 -1.56 0.55 -8.05
C PHE A 64 -2.90 0.93 -8.71
N GLY A 65 -2.99 2.11 -9.33
CA GLY A 65 -4.15 2.53 -10.11
C GLY A 65 -5.38 2.90 -9.27
N PHE A 66 -5.20 3.31 -8.02
CA PHE A 66 -6.29 3.86 -7.21
C PHE A 66 -6.71 5.22 -7.76
N THR A 67 -8.00 5.56 -7.58
CA THR A 67 -8.46 6.94 -7.78
C THR A 67 -8.23 7.75 -6.50
N TRP A 68 -8.23 9.08 -6.61
CA TRP A 68 -8.08 9.95 -5.44
C TRP A 68 -9.26 9.79 -4.47
N GLU A 69 -10.46 9.52 -4.96
CA GLU A 69 -11.64 9.25 -4.14
C GLU A 69 -11.48 7.94 -3.34
N GLN A 70 -10.84 6.93 -3.91
CA GLN A 70 -10.52 5.69 -3.16
C GLN A 70 -9.45 5.93 -2.10
N VAL A 71 -8.47 6.80 -2.38
CA VAL A 71 -7.44 7.19 -1.41
C VAL A 71 -8.07 7.96 -0.25
N GLU A 72 -8.95 8.93 -0.54
CA GLU A 72 -9.69 9.69 0.47
C GLU A 72 -10.57 8.78 1.35
N ALA A 73 -11.24 7.78 0.76
CA ALA A 73 -12.02 6.81 1.53
C ALA A 73 -11.15 6.02 2.53
N ILE A 74 -9.94 5.61 2.14
CA ILE A 74 -8.97 4.93 3.02
C ILE A 74 -8.51 5.88 4.13
N GLU A 75 -8.26 7.15 3.82
CA GLU A 75 -7.87 8.17 4.80
C GLU A 75 -8.94 8.37 5.87
N ILE A 76 -10.21 8.46 5.47
CA ILE A 76 -11.35 8.59 6.37
C ILE A 76 -11.45 7.35 7.27
N GLU A 77 -11.36 6.15 6.70
CA GLU A 77 -11.43 4.90 7.46
C GLU A 77 -10.26 4.76 8.46
N ALA A 78 -9.06 5.22 8.09
CA ALA A 78 -7.88 5.16 8.96
C ALA A 78 -7.98 6.04 10.22
N LEU A 79 -8.87 7.05 10.20
CA LEU A 79 -9.05 8.04 11.27
C LEU A 79 -10.40 7.92 11.99
N ALA A 80 -11.25 6.98 11.58
CA ALA A 80 -12.54 6.68 12.21
C ALA A 80 -12.37 5.89 13.51
#